data_AF-A0A9D8WI24-F1
#
_entry.id   AF-A0A9D8WI24-F1
#
_cell.length_a   1.000
_cell.length_b   1.000
_cell.length_c   1.000
_cell.angle_alpha   90.00
_cell.angle_beta   90.00
_cell.angle_gamma   90.00
#
_symmetry.space_group_name_H-M   'P 1'
#
loop_
_entity.id
_entity.type
_entity.pdbx_description
1 polymer ?
#
loop_
_entity_poly.entity_id
_entity_poly.type
_entity_poly.pdbx_seq_one_letter_code
_entity_poly.pdbx_strand_id
1 'polypeptide(L)'
;MTDKPLGSAEELAILIARLAETVDSRVGGDPKDSYTAKLLQKGSLHCGKKIAEEGAELALALAAEGRSESASEAADLIYHMLVGLRSKGVSLNQVASALRKRQGISGLEEKASRDA
;
A
#
# COMPACT_ATOMS: atom_id res chain seq x y z
N MET A 1 -18.72 -15.54 -6.04
CA MET A 1 -18.41 -14.10 -6.00
C MET A 1 -19.43 -13.44 -5.10
N THR A 2 -19.04 -12.47 -4.28
CA THR A 2 -19.99 -11.78 -3.39
C THR A 2 -20.65 -10.66 -4.17
N ASP A 3 -21.98 -10.57 -4.15
CA ASP A 3 -22.71 -9.48 -4.81
C ASP A 3 -22.67 -8.17 -4.01
N LYS A 4 -21.97 -8.16 -2.86
CA LYS A 4 -21.80 -6.96 -2.04
C LYS A 4 -20.74 -6.05 -2.67
N PRO A 5 -21.02 -4.74 -2.79
CA PRO A 5 -20.01 -3.77 -3.22
C PRO A 5 -18.88 -3.70 -2.18
N LEU A 6 -17.72 -3.16 -2.57
CA LEU A 6 -16.54 -2.99 -1.70
C LEU A 6 -16.77 -2.09 -0.47
N GLY A 7 -17.90 -1.40 -0.40
CA GLY A 7 -18.22 -0.46 0.68
C GLY A 7 -17.72 0.96 0.38
N SER A 8 -17.44 1.74 1.42
CA SER A 8 -17.07 3.15 1.32
C SER A 8 -15.59 3.34 1.01
N ALA A 9 -15.27 3.58 -0.27
CA ALA A 9 -13.91 3.94 -0.68
C ALA A 9 -13.46 5.29 -0.08
N GLU A 10 -14.40 6.19 0.20
CA GLU A 10 -14.13 7.50 0.81
C GLU A 10 -13.64 7.35 2.26
N GLU A 11 -14.28 6.48 3.04
CA GLU A 11 -13.86 6.21 4.42
C GLU A 11 -12.42 5.65 4.46
N LEU A 12 -12.13 4.67 3.61
CA LEU A 12 -10.77 4.12 3.51
C LEU A 12 -9.76 5.19 3.06
N ALA A 13 -10.12 6.05 2.10
CA ALA A 13 -9.25 7.12 1.64
C ALA A 13 -8.90 8.13 2.76
N ILE A 14 -9.87 8.49 3.61
CA ILE A 14 -9.64 9.35 4.77
C ILE A 14 -8.67 8.70 5.77
N LEU A 15 -8.83 7.41 6.05
CA LEU A 15 -7.93 6.68 6.95
C LEU A 15 -6.50 6.58 6.38
N ILE A 16 -6.36 6.31 5.08
CA ILE A 16 -5.06 6.30 4.40
C ILE A 16 -4.39 7.68 4.47
N ALA A 17 -5.15 8.77 4.30
CA ALA A 17 -4.62 10.12 4.41
C ALA A 17 -4.06 10.40 5.82
N ARG A 18 -4.83 10.08 6.88
CA ARG A 18 -4.36 10.21 8.27
C ARG A 18 -3.14 9.34 8.58
N LEU A 19 -3.10 8.12 8.01
CA LEU A 19 -1.97 7.23 8.16
C LEU A 19 -0.72 7.80 7.47
N ALA A 20 -0.86 8.39 6.28
CA ALA A 20 0.25 9.05 5.59
C ALA A 20 0.80 10.25 6.40
N GLU A 21 -0.07 11.08 6.97
CA GLU A 21 0.34 12.17 7.88
C GLU A 21 1.11 11.63 9.10
N THR A 22 0.61 10.52 9.67
CA THR A 22 1.28 9.83 10.76
C THR A 22 2.67 9.37 10.33
N VAL A 23 2.81 8.71 9.17
CA VAL A 23 4.11 8.27 8.63
C VAL A 23 5.07 9.46 8.46
N ASP A 24 4.58 10.57 7.91
CA ASP A 24 5.39 11.78 7.71
C ASP A 24 5.89 12.38 9.02
N SER A 25 5.04 12.40 10.06
CA SER A 25 5.42 12.88 11.40
C SER A 25 6.49 12.02 12.09
N ARG A 26 6.74 10.78 11.63
CA ARG A 26 7.74 9.88 12.22
C ARG A 26 9.10 9.96 11.55
N VAL A 27 9.27 10.78 10.52
CA VAL A 27 10.57 11.04 9.90
C VAL A 27 11.50 11.69 10.91
N GLY A 28 12.69 11.12 11.10
CA GLY A 28 13.68 11.62 12.06
C GLY A 28 13.36 11.34 13.54
N GLY A 29 12.27 10.62 13.84
CA GLY A 29 11.95 10.20 15.21
C GLY A 29 12.90 9.11 15.75
N ASP A 30 12.85 8.87 17.06
CA ASP A 30 13.67 7.82 17.68
C ASP A 30 13.15 6.41 17.29
N PRO A 31 13.98 5.54 16.67
CA PRO A 31 13.59 4.18 16.31
C PRO A 31 13.29 3.26 17.52
N LYS A 32 13.63 3.66 18.75
CA LYS A 32 13.27 2.94 19.98
C LYS A 32 11.81 3.16 20.38
N ASP A 33 11.27 4.33 20.05
CA ASP A 33 9.91 4.75 20.46
C ASP A 33 8.88 4.63 19.33
N SER A 34 9.33 4.37 18.10
CA SER A 34 8.46 4.26 16.93
C SER A 34 8.92 3.20 15.95
N TYR A 35 8.04 2.23 15.68
CA TYR A 35 8.25 1.23 14.63
C TYR A 35 8.39 1.87 13.25
N THR A 36 7.56 2.87 12.93
CA THR A 36 7.67 3.62 11.66
C THR A 36 9.03 4.32 11.53
N ALA A 37 9.53 4.97 12.59
CA ALA A 37 10.85 5.60 12.56
C ALA A 37 11.96 4.56 12.34
N LYS A 38 11.85 3.39 12.99
CA LYS A 38 12.76 2.26 12.79
C LYS A 38 12.76 1.75 11.35
N LEU A 39 11.60 1.63 10.71
CA LEU A 39 11.50 1.23 9.30
C LEU A 39 12.11 2.27 8.37
N LEU A 40 11.79 3.55 8.58
CA LEU A 40 12.32 4.66 7.79
C LEU A 40 13.85 4.72 7.89
N GLN A 41 14.42 4.53 9.07
CA GLN A 41 15.87 4.50 9.30
C GLN A 41 16.56 3.33 8.57
N LYS A 42 15.91 2.15 8.51
CA LYS A 42 16.42 0.98 7.77
C LYS A 42 16.37 1.17 6.24
N GLY A 43 15.65 2.18 5.76
CA GLY A 43 15.64 2.59 4.37
C GLY A 43 14.79 1.72 3.44
N SER A 44 14.75 2.16 2.18
CA SER A 44 13.82 1.63 1.16
C SER A 44 14.00 0.14 0.84
N LEU A 45 15.22 -0.41 0.95
CA LEU A 45 15.46 -1.85 0.74
C LEU A 45 14.72 -2.70 1.78
N HIS A 46 14.79 -2.32 3.06
CA HIS A 46 14.09 -3.06 4.12
C HIS A 46 12.58 -2.90 4.00
N CYS A 47 12.10 -1.70 3.69
CA CYS A 47 10.69 -1.46 3.44
C CYS A 47 10.17 -2.29 2.26
N GLY A 48 10.95 -2.42 1.19
CA GLY A 48 10.62 -3.28 0.05
C GLY A 48 10.49 -4.76 0.42
N LYS A 49 11.32 -5.26 1.33
CA LYS A 49 11.19 -6.63 1.85
C LYS A 49 9.88 -6.82 2.63
N LYS A 50 9.50 -5.85 3.47
CA LYS A 50 8.21 -5.88 4.16
C LYS A 50 7.05 -5.87 3.18
N ILE A 51 7.05 -4.97 2.18
CA ILE A 51 6.01 -4.96 1.14
C ILE A 51 5.88 -6.32 0.43
N ALA A 52 7.00 -7.01 0.16
CA ALA A 52 6.97 -8.33 -0.46
C ALA A 52 6.40 -9.42 0.46
N GLU A 53 6.68 -9.36 1.76
CA GLU A 53 6.12 -10.23 2.80
C GLU A 53 4.60 -10.04 2.90
N GLU A 54 4.13 -8.82 3.18
CA GLU A 54 2.70 -8.51 3.32
C GLU A 54 1.93 -8.79 2.01
N GLY A 55 2.58 -8.59 0.86
CA GLY A 55 1.98 -8.93 -0.43
C GLY A 55 1.77 -10.43 -0.62
N ALA A 56 2.68 -11.26 -0.11
CA ALA A 56 2.54 -12.71 -0.11
C ALA A 56 1.50 -13.19 0.92
N GLU A 57 1.47 -12.57 2.09
CA GLU A 57 0.50 -12.85 3.15
C GLU A 57 -0.92 -12.48 2.70
N LEU A 58 -1.13 -11.30 2.10
CA LEU A 58 -2.41 -10.94 1.50
C LEU A 58 -2.84 -11.92 0.39
N ALA A 59 -1.90 -12.34 -0.47
CA ALA A 59 -2.21 -13.30 -1.52
C ALA A 59 -2.64 -14.66 -0.94
N LEU A 60 -1.98 -15.12 0.12
CA LEU A 60 -2.35 -16.34 0.84
C LEU A 60 -3.70 -16.18 1.55
N ALA A 61 -3.92 -15.07 2.24
CA ALA A 61 -5.14 -14.80 2.98
C ALA A 61 -6.37 -14.79 2.06
N LEU A 62 -6.24 -14.18 0.87
CA LEU A 62 -7.29 -14.19 -0.16
C LEU A 62 -7.54 -15.58 -0.75
N ALA A 63 -6.51 -16.43 -0.83
CA ALA A 63 -6.60 -17.74 -1.45
C ALA A 63 -7.10 -18.84 -0.51
N ALA A 64 -6.75 -18.75 0.79
CA ALA A 64 -6.86 -19.86 1.72
C ALA A 64 -7.43 -19.49 3.10
N GLU A 65 -7.59 -18.20 3.41
CA GLU A 65 -8.01 -17.76 4.75
C GLU A 65 -9.35 -17.01 4.72
N GLY A 66 -9.67 -16.36 5.84
CA GLY A 66 -10.93 -15.67 6.05
C GLY A 66 -10.90 -14.21 5.60
N ARG A 67 -12.10 -13.62 5.65
CA ARG A 67 -12.30 -12.19 5.37
C ARG A 67 -11.55 -11.28 6.35
N SER A 68 -11.39 -11.72 7.59
CA SER A 68 -10.73 -10.92 8.64
C SER A 68 -9.23 -10.83 8.37
N GLU A 69 -8.62 -11.97 8.06
CA GLU A 69 -7.20 -12.10 7.74
C GLU A 69 -6.91 -11.32 6.44
N SER A 70 -7.71 -11.52 5.40
CA SER A 70 -7.58 -10.75 4.15
C SER A 70 -7.64 -9.23 4.37
N ALA A 71 -8.49 -8.75 5.29
CA ALA A 71 -8.59 -7.34 5.61
C ALA A 71 -7.38 -6.84 6.41
N SER A 72 -6.85 -7.66 7.33
CA SER A 72 -5.66 -7.36 8.12
C SER A 72 -4.43 -7.21 7.21
N GLU A 73 -4.17 -8.22 6.38
CA GLU A 73 -3.00 -8.23 5.48
C GLU A 73 -3.07 -7.11 4.44
N ALA A 74 -4.28 -6.75 3.97
CA ALA A 74 -4.46 -5.61 3.09
C ALA A 74 -4.11 -4.28 3.79
N ALA A 75 -4.48 -4.14 5.08
CA ALA A 75 -4.13 -2.97 5.86
C ALA A 75 -2.62 -2.87 6.10
N ASP A 76 -1.96 -3.99 6.41
CA ASP A 76 -0.51 -4.04 6.61
C ASP A 76 0.26 -3.73 5.32
N LEU A 77 -0.18 -4.28 4.19
CA LEU A 77 0.38 -3.93 2.88
C LEU A 77 0.24 -2.44 2.57
N ILE A 78 -0.92 -1.82 2.85
CA ILE A 78 -1.13 -0.38 2.66
C ILE A 78 -0.19 0.43 3.57
N TYR A 79 -0.07 0.06 4.84
CA TYR A 79 0.85 0.72 5.78
C TYR A 79 2.31 0.64 5.27
N HIS A 80 2.78 -0.57 4.95
CA HIS A 80 4.15 -0.78 4.51
C HIS A 80 4.44 -0.13 3.14
N MET A 81 3.44 -0.04 2.25
CA MET A 81 3.53 0.76 1.03
C MET A 81 3.79 2.24 1.35
N LEU A 82 3.00 2.86 2.24
CA LEU A 82 3.17 4.27 2.60
C LEU A 82 4.55 4.55 3.19
N VAL A 83 5.00 3.70 4.12
CA VAL A 83 6.35 3.81 4.73
C VAL A 83 7.45 3.64 3.69
N GLY A 84 7.31 2.68 2.77
CA GLY A 84 8.27 2.44 1.70
C GLY A 84 8.35 3.60 0.70
N LEU A 85 7.20 4.14 0.28
CA LEU A 85 7.13 5.32 -0.58
C LEU A 85 7.81 6.52 0.08
N ARG A 86 7.51 6.76 1.37
CA ARG A 86 8.14 7.84 2.13
C ARG A 86 9.66 7.64 2.23
N SER A 87 10.10 6.43 2.55
CA SER A 87 11.53 6.08 2.63
C SER A 87 12.27 6.28 1.30
N LYS A 88 11.58 6.07 0.16
CA LYS A 88 12.14 6.25 -1.19
C LYS A 88 11.99 7.68 -1.73
N GLY A 89 11.23 8.55 -1.06
CA GLY A 89 10.93 9.91 -1.52
C GLY A 89 9.89 9.98 -2.65
N VAL A 90 9.02 8.97 -2.76
CA VAL A 90 7.92 8.96 -3.73
C VAL A 90 6.66 9.54 -3.09
N SER A 91 6.09 10.57 -3.68
CA SER A 91 4.88 11.23 -3.19
C SER A 91 3.61 10.49 -3.60
N LEU A 92 2.55 10.63 -2.80
CA LEU A 92 1.21 10.13 -3.16
C LEU A 92 0.66 10.80 -4.42
N ASN A 93 1.08 12.04 -4.73
CA ASN A 93 0.75 12.70 -6.00
C ASN A 93 1.32 11.96 -7.21
N GLN A 94 2.53 11.42 -7.11
CA GLN A 94 3.13 10.61 -8.16
C GLN A 94 2.37 9.28 -8.33
N VAL A 95 1.98 8.63 -7.23
CA VAL A 95 1.15 7.41 -7.26
C VAL A 95 -0.22 7.70 -7.89
N ALA A 96 -0.90 8.78 -7.48
CA ALA A 96 -2.18 9.19 -8.06
C ALA A 96 -2.07 9.52 -9.54
N SER A 97 -0.97 10.15 -9.97
CA SER A 97 -0.68 10.39 -11.39
C SER A 97 -0.52 9.08 -12.17
N ALA A 98 0.20 8.11 -11.61
CA ALA A 98 0.34 6.78 -12.22
C ALA A 98 -1.01 6.03 -12.31
N LEU A 99 -1.87 6.14 -11.29
CA LEU A 99 -3.22 5.57 -11.31
C LEU A 99 -4.13 6.25 -12.32
N ARG A 100 -4.11 7.59 -12.42
CA ARG A 100 -4.89 8.34 -13.42
C ARG A 100 -4.57 7.91 -14.85
N LYS A 101 -3.30 7.60 -15.15
CA LYS A 101 -2.91 7.08 -16.48
C LYS A 101 -3.54 5.73 -16.82
N ARG A 102 -3.92 4.94 -15.81
CA ARG A 102 -4.62 3.65 -15.97
C ARG A 102 -6.13 3.83 -16.08
N GLN A 103 -6.67 4.90 -15.49
CA GLN A 103 -8.10 5.23 -15.57
C GLN A 103 -8.41 5.79 -16.96
N GLY A 104 -8.82 4.91 -17.88
CA GLY A 104 -9.15 5.25 -19.27
C GLY A 104 -8.56 4.30 -20.31
N ILE A 105 -7.66 3.41 -19.90
CA ILE A 105 -7.14 2.30 -20.72
C ILE A 105 -7.60 1.04 -20.00
N SER A 106 -8.45 0.22 -20.63
CA SER A 106 -8.81 -1.05 -20.00
C SER A 106 -7.55 -1.89 -19.82
N GLY A 107 -7.43 -2.62 -18.70
CA GLY A 107 -6.24 -3.46 -18.44
C GLY A 107 -5.99 -4.53 -19.51
N LEU A 108 -6.99 -4.80 -20.36
CA LEU A 108 -6.89 -5.64 -21.55
C LEU A 108 -6.21 -4.92 -22.73
N GLU A 109 -6.52 -3.64 -22.96
CA GLU A 109 -5.86 -2.80 -23.98
C GLU A 109 -4.39 -2.53 -23.64
N GLU A 110 -4.07 -2.26 -22.36
CA GLU A 110 -2.68 -2.06 -21.92
C GLU A 110 -1.82 -3.34 -22.03
N LYS A 111 -2.46 -4.51 -21.96
CA LYS A 111 -1.80 -5.80 -22.18
C LYS A 111 -1.61 -6.06 -23.68
N ALA A 112 -2.64 -5.83 -24.48
CA ALA A 112 -2.57 -5.96 -25.94
C ALA A 112 -1.54 -5.02 -26.57
N SER A 113 -1.32 -3.82 -26.02
CA SER A 113 -0.30 -2.88 -26.51
C SER A 113 1.14 -3.23 -26.11
N ARG A 114 1.34 -4.13 -25.14
CA ARG A 114 2.67 -4.57 -24.70
C ARG A 114 3.19 -5.77 -25.48
N ASP A 115 2.27 -6.56 -26.03
CA ASP A 115 2.56 -7.76 -26.82
C ASP A 115 2.56 -7.48 -28.35
N ALA A 116 2.44 -6.21 -28.75
CA ALA A 116 2.41 -5.73 -30.14
C ALA A 116 3.74 -5.12 -30.60
#